data_AF-A0A857J283-F1
#
_entry.id   AF-A0A857J283-F1
#
_cell.length_a   1.000
_cell.length_b   1.000
_cell.length_c   1.000
_cell.angle_alpha   90.00
_cell.angle_beta   90.00
_cell.angle_gamma   90.00
#
_symmetry.space_group_name_H-M   'P 1'
#
loop_
_entity.id
_entity.type
_entity.pdbx_description
1 polymer ?
#
loop_
_entity_poly.entity_id
_entity_poly.type
_entity_poly.pdbx_seq_one_letter_code
_entity_poly.pdbx_strand_id
1 'polypeptide(L)'
;MNALRKWLFAGLLTIVPLAITVWVLDWIIGILDQTLLILPAAWQPDRLLGFHLPGFGVLLALLILLVVGAITSNFVGKKLVKWGDAVLGRIPVVRSIYSSVKQVSDTLFSESGNAFRTAVLIQWPREGVWSIGFVTGSPGGDVATYLREDFLSVYVPTTPNPTGGYFVMLRRSDCIELDMSVDEALKYIVSMGVVVPVGPTRPAPSSLTA
;
A
#
# COMPACT_ATOMS: atom_id res chain seq x y z
N MET A 1 -24.56 19.39 -32.85
CA MET A 1 -23.35 18.60 -32.53
C MET A 1 -23.04 18.49 -31.02
N ASN A 2 -23.63 19.33 -30.15
CA ASN A 2 -23.32 19.31 -28.71
C ASN A 2 -24.03 18.20 -27.90
N ALA A 3 -25.23 17.77 -28.31
CA ALA A 3 -25.99 16.74 -27.59
C ALA A 3 -25.37 15.33 -27.70
N LEU A 4 -24.99 14.92 -28.92
CA LEU A 4 -24.32 13.64 -29.15
C LEU A 4 -22.99 13.56 -28.38
N ARG A 5 -22.18 14.63 -28.45
CA ARG A 5 -20.95 14.74 -27.66
C ARG A 5 -21.24 14.59 -26.17
N LYS A 6 -22.22 15.34 -25.63
CA LYS A 6 -22.60 15.27 -24.22
C LYS A 6 -23.01 13.85 -23.79
N TRP A 7 -23.79 13.13 -24.60
CA TRP A 7 -24.21 11.77 -24.30
C TRP A 7 -23.06 10.76 -24.37
N LEU A 8 -22.18 10.87 -25.37
CA LEU A 8 -20.98 10.03 -25.46
C LEU A 8 -20.04 10.26 -24.27
N PHE A 9 -19.80 11.50 -23.86
CA PHE A 9 -18.97 11.81 -22.68
C PHE A 9 -19.62 11.32 -21.38
N ALA A 10 -20.93 11.48 -21.21
CA ALA A 10 -21.64 10.97 -20.03
C ALA A 10 -21.59 9.43 -19.96
N GLY A 11 -21.81 8.74 -21.09
CA GLY A 11 -21.69 7.29 -21.17
C GLY A 11 -20.26 6.81 -20.88
N LEU A 12 -19.27 7.46 -21.48
CA LEU A 12 -17.85 7.15 -21.26
C LEU A 12 -17.46 7.34 -19.78
N LEU A 13 -17.80 8.48 -19.18
CA LEU A 13 -17.45 8.78 -17.79
C LEU A 13 -18.10 7.81 -16.80
N THR A 14 -19.24 7.23 -17.17
CA THR A 14 -19.94 6.22 -16.36
C THR A 14 -19.36 4.81 -16.57
N ILE A 15 -19.05 4.43 -17.81
CA ILE A 15 -18.59 3.07 -18.15
C ILE A 15 -17.10 2.87 -17.83
N VAL A 16 -16.26 3.90 -18.01
CA VAL A 16 -14.81 3.77 -17.82
C VAL A 16 -14.42 3.27 -16.42
N PRO A 17 -14.94 3.83 -15.31
CA PRO A 17 -14.62 3.31 -13.98
C PRO A 17 -15.03 1.85 -13.79
N LEU A 18 -16.21 1.46 -14.30
CA LEU A 18 -16.70 0.09 -14.23
C LEU A 18 -15.83 -0.87 -15.04
N ALA A 19 -15.49 -0.48 -16.28
CA ALA A 19 -14.62 -1.26 -17.15
C ALA A 19 -13.22 -1.44 -16.56
N ILE A 20 -12.64 -0.38 -15.98
CA ILE A 20 -11.36 -0.45 -15.28
C ILE A 20 -11.47 -1.40 -14.08
N THR A 21 -12.56 -1.34 -13.31
CA THR A 21 -12.77 -2.22 -12.15
C THR A 21 -12.81 -3.69 -12.57
N VAL A 22 -13.61 -4.02 -13.59
CA VAL A 22 -13.70 -5.38 -14.13
C VAL A 22 -12.36 -5.85 -14.68
N TRP A 23 -11.64 -4.99 -15.40
CA TRP A 23 -10.31 -5.30 -15.93
C TRP A 23 -9.29 -5.59 -14.84
N VAL A 24 -9.26 -4.79 -13.77
CA VAL A 24 -8.36 -5.02 -12.62
C VAL A 24 -8.72 -6.33 -11.91
N LEU A 25 -10.01 -6.63 -11.72
CA LEU A 25 -10.43 -7.89 -11.10
C LEU A 25 -10.03 -9.10 -11.95
N ASP A 26 -10.25 -9.05 -13.26
CA ASP A 26 -9.85 -10.11 -14.19
C ASP A 26 -8.33 -10.31 -14.17
N TRP A 27 -7.55 -9.22 -14.13
CA TRP A 27 -6.09 -9.29 -14.01
C TRP A 27 -5.63 -9.95 -12.71
N ILE A 28 -6.22 -9.57 -11.56
CA ILE A 28 -5.90 -10.18 -10.25
C ILE A 28 -6.30 -11.66 -10.23
N ILE A 29 -7.50 -12.00 -10.71
CA ILE A 29 -7.97 -13.38 -10.78
C ILE A 29 -7.05 -14.20 -11.69
N GLY A 30 -6.66 -13.66 -12.85
CA GLY A 30 -5.72 -14.32 -13.77
C GLY A 30 -4.35 -14.59 -13.14
N ILE A 31 -3.81 -13.66 -12.35
CA ILE A 31 -2.57 -13.88 -11.58
C ILE A 31 -2.77 -15.01 -10.56
N LEU A 32 -3.89 -15.02 -9.84
CA LEU A 32 -4.17 -16.05 -8.85
C LEU A 32 -4.44 -17.42 -9.49
N ASP A 33 -5.04 -17.47 -10.68
CA ASP A 33 -5.24 -18.69 -11.45
C ASP A 33 -3.92 -19.32 -11.92
N GLN A 34 -2.82 -18.55 -12.02
CA GLN A 34 -1.49 -19.13 -12.22
C GLN A 34 -1.04 -20.05 -11.07
N THR A 35 -1.61 -19.92 -9.87
CA THR A 35 -1.31 -20.86 -8.77
C THR A 35 -1.80 -22.28 -9.06
N LEU A 36 -2.78 -22.46 -9.94
CA LEU A 36 -3.22 -23.78 -10.40
C LEU A 36 -2.11 -24.52 -11.18
N LEU A 37 -1.12 -23.81 -11.71
CA LEU A 37 0.05 -24.42 -12.38
C LEU A 37 0.96 -25.17 -11.38
N ILE A 38 0.83 -24.91 -10.08
CA ILE A 38 1.52 -25.67 -9.02
C ILE A 38 0.94 -27.09 -8.95
N LEU A 39 -0.35 -27.28 -9.26
CA LEU A 39 -0.97 -28.59 -9.29
C LEU A 39 -0.53 -29.36 -10.54
N PRO A 40 -0.31 -30.69 -10.42
CA PRO A 40 -0.12 -31.55 -11.58
C PRO A 40 -1.27 -31.39 -12.58
N ALA A 41 -0.97 -31.44 -13.88
CA ALA A 41 -1.96 -31.23 -14.94
C ALA A 41 -3.22 -32.11 -14.84
N ALA A 42 -3.13 -33.28 -14.22
CA ALA A 42 -4.24 -34.19 -13.99
C ALA A 42 -5.25 -33.68 -12.93
N TRP A 43 -4.84 -32.77 -12.05
CA TRP A 43 -5.64 -32.27 -10.92
C TRP A 43 -6.12 -30.84 -11.20
N GLN A 44 -5.83 -30.30 -12.38
CA GLN A 44 -6.28 -28.98 -12.79
C GLN A 44 -7.80 -29.00 -13.01
N PRO A 45 -8.55 -28.07 -12.38
CA PRO A 45 -10.01 -27.99 -12.51
C PRO A 45 -10.46 -27.94 -13.97
N ASP A 46 -9.70 -27.25 -14.83
CA ASP A 46 -9.98 -27.13 -16.27
C ASP A 46 -10.05 -28.48 -16.99
N ARG A 47 -9.20 -29.44 -16.59
CA ARG A 47 -9.21 -30.80 -17.15
C ARG A 47 -10.28 -31.69 -16.53
N LEU A 48 -10.65 -31.44 -15.29
CA LEU A 48 -11.66 -32.23 -14.56
C LEU A 48 -13.09 -31.81 -14.92
N LEU A 49 -13.31 -30.51 -15.14
CA LEU A 49 -14.61 -29.92 -15.45
C LEU A 49 -14.83 -29.76 -16.96
N GLY A 50 -13.77 -29.80 -17.77
CA GLY A 50 -13.84 -29.68 -19.23
C GLY A 50 -14.07 -28.27 -19.76
N PHE A 51 -14.14 -27.26 -18.88
CA PHE A 51 -14.18 -25.85 -19.20
C PHE A 51 -13.39 -25.06 -18.15
N HIS A 52 -12.79 -23.94 -18.56
CA HIS A 52 -12.07 -23.05 -17.67
C HIS A 52 -13.06 -22.18 -16.89
N LEU A 53 -13.11 -22.35 -15.57
CA LEU A 53 -13.88 -21.48 -14.69
C LEU A 53 -12.91 -20.57 -13.93
N PRO A 54 -12.85 -19.27 -14.28
CA PRO A 54 -11.91 -18.35 -13.64
C PRO A 54 -12.21 -18.22 -12.14
N GLY A 55 -11.15 -18.19 -11.31
CA GLY A 55 -11.26 -17.99 -9.86
C GLY A 55 -10.97 -19.23 -9.00
N PHE A 56 -10.75 -20.41 -9.58
CA PHE A 56 -10.33 -21.58 -8.79
C PHE A 56 -8.94 -21.41 -8.18
N GLY A 57 -8.04 -20.69 -8.85
CA GLY A 57 -6.73 -20.39 -8.28
C GLY A 57 -6.80 -19.42 -7.11
N VAL A 58 -7.82 -18.56 -7.06
CA VAL A 58 -8.08 -17.72 -5.87
C VAL A 58 -8.34 -18.60 -4.65
N LEU A 59 -9.20 -19.61 -4.79
CA LEU A 59 -9.51 -20.57 -3.72
C LEU A 59 -8.27 -21.40 -3.32
N LEU A 60 -7.51 -21.87 -4.31
CA LEU A 60 -6.27 -22.61 -4.07
C LEU A 60 -5.22 -21.74 -3.35
N ALA A 61 -5.02 -20.51 -3.80
CA ALA A 61 -4.10 -19.56 -3.17
C ALA A 61 -4.49 -19.28 -1.72
N LEU A 62 -5.79 -19.05 -1.46
CA LEU A 62 -6.34 -18.90 -0.11
C LEU A 62 -6.07 -20.13 0.76
N LEU A 63 -6.30 -21.33 0.22
CA LEU A 63 -6.04 -22.58 0.93
C LEU A 63 -4.55 -22.74 1.25
N ILE A 64 -3.66 -22.47 0.28
CA ILE A 64 -2.20 -22.52 0.50
C ILE A 64 -1.81 -21.53 1.60
N LEU A 65 -2.28 -20.29 1.54
CA LEU A 65 -2.00 -19.28 2.57
C LEU A 65 -2.48 -19.72 3.95
N LEU A 66 -3.67 -20.30 4.05
CA LEU A 66 -4.23 -20.80 5.31
C LEU A 66 -3.41 -21.96 5.87
N VAL A 67 -3.03 -22.93 5.02
CA VAL A 67 -2.19 -24.06 5.43
C VAL A 67 -0.81 -23.58 5.88
N VAL A 68 -0.17 -22.68 5.12
CA VAL A 68 1.12 -22.10 5.49
C VAL A 68 0.98 -21.34 6.81
N GLY A 69 -0.03 -20.49 6.98
CA GLY A 69 -0.29 -19.76 8.22
C GLY A 69 -0.54 -20.68 9.42
N ALA A 70 -1.30 -21.77 9.23
CA ALA A 70 -1.56 -22.76 10.27
C ALA A 70 -0.30 -23.54 10.66
N ILE A 71 0.59 -23.81 9.71
CA ILE A 71 1.89 -24.43 10.01
C ILE A 71 2.76 -23.44 10.78
N THR A 72 2.88 -22.20 10.32
CA THR A 72 3.78 -21.19 10.90
C THR A 72 3.32 -20.64 12.24
N SER A 73 2.05 -20.80 12.62
CA SER A 73 1.56 -20.45 13.96
C SER A 73 2.11 -21.39 15.05
N ASN A 74 2.44 -22.63 14.68
CA ASN A 74 2.96 -23.65 15.60
C ASN A 74 4.48 -23.51 15.85
N PHE A 75 4.95 -23.99 17.00
CA PHE A 75 6.37 -23.90 17.39
C PHE A 75 7.33 -24.52 16.34
N VAL A 76 6.95 -25.66 15.77
CA VAL A 76 7.72 -26.35 14.72
C VAL A 76 7.77 -25.52 13.44
N GLY A 77 6.64 -24.93 13.03
CA GLY A 77 6.60 -24.07 11.84
C GLY A 77 7.42 -22.80 12.00
N LYS A 78 7.38 -22.15 13.17
CA LYS A 78 8.26 -21.01 13.47
C LYS A 78 9.74 -21.39 13.35
N LYS A 79 10.12 -22.59 13.75
CA LYS A 79 11.50 -23.10 13.63
C LYS A 79 11.86 -23.40 12.17
N LEU A 80 10.95 -23.98 11.38
CA LEU A 80 11.13 -24.22 9.95
C LEU A 80 11.30 -22.93 9.16
N VAL A 81 10.48 -21.90 9.45
CA VAL A 81 10.61 -20.58 8.82
C VAL A 81 11.98 -19.97 9.12
N LYS A 82 12.39 -19.95 10.40
CA LYS A 82 13.73 -19.45 10.80
C LYS A 82 14.87 -20.21 10.12
N TRP A 83 14.72 -21.51 9.92
CA TRP A 83 15.70 -22.30 9.19
C TRP A 83 15.74 -21.93 7.70
N GLY A 84 14.58 -21.79 7.06
CA GLY A 84 14.47 -21.33 5.67
C GLY A 84 15.07 -19.94 5.47
N ASP A 85 14.79 -19.01 6.38
CA ASP A 85 15.40 -17.68 6.41
C ASP A 85 16.92 -17.74 6.44
N ALA A 86 17.48 -18.63 7.27
CA ALA A 86 18.92 -18.80 7.42
C ALA A 86 19.55 -19.41 6.16
N VAL A 87 18.84 -20.31 5.46
CA VAL A 87 19.30 -20.89 4.19
C VAL A 87 19.31 -19.82 3.09
N LEU A 88 18.20 -19.09 2.92
CA LEU A 88 18.09 -18.02 1.94
C LEU A 88 19.10 -16.89 2.22
N GLY A 89 19.35 -16.60 3.49
CA GLY A 89 20.32 -15.62 3.94
C GLY A 89 21.79 -15.99 3.68
N ARG A 90 22.10 -17.23 3.27
CA ARG A 90 23.46 -17.66 2.91
C ARG A 90 23.76 -17.52 1.42
N ILE A 91 22.75 -17.37 0.57
CA ILE A 91 22.93 -17.27 -0.88
C ILE A 91 23.23 -15.80 -1.22
N PRO A 92 24.42 -15.48 -1.76
CA PRO A 92 24.73 -14.12 -2.21
C PRO A 92 23.68 -13.63 -3.22
N VAL A 93 23.39 -12.32 -3.22
CA VAL A 93 22.30 -11.68 -4.01
C VAL A 93 20.88 -12.03 -3.53
N VAL A 94 20.54 -13.29 -3.32
CA VAL A 94 19.21 -13.70 -2.83
C VAL A 94 18.96 -13.15 -1.43
N ARG A 95 19.99 -13.15 -0.57
CA ARG A 95 19.90 -12.60 0.79
C ARG A 95 19.38 -11.17 0.78
N SER A 96 19.90 -10.27 -0.06
CA SER A 96 19.52 -8.84 -0.02
C SER A 96 18.07 -8.63 -0.48
N ILE A 97 17.65 -9.32 -1.54
CA ILE A 97 16.27 -9.24 -2.03
C ILE A 97 15.31 -9.81 -0.99
N TYR A 98 15.57 -11.02 -0.50
CA TYR A 98 14.72 -11.69 0.47
C TYR A 98 14.64 -10.91 1.78
N SER A 99 15.78 -10.43 2.31
CA SER A 99 15.79 -9.68 3.57
C SER A 99 15.06 -8.35 3.46
N SER A 100 15.17 -7.65 2.33
CA SER A 100 14.45 -6.38 2.12
C SER A 100 12.95 -6.61 2.03
N VAL A 101 12.51 -7.59 1.25
CA VAL A 101 11.07 -7.93 1.15
C VAL A 101 10.54 -8.36 2.51
N LYS A 102 11.25 -9.25 3.20
CA LYS A 102 10.86 -9.74 4.52
C LYS A 102 10.80 -8.61 5.55
N GLN A 103 11.79 -7.72 5.56
CA GLN A 103 11.80 -6.58 6.48
C GLN A 103 10.60 -5.65 6.24
N VAL A 104 10.27 -5.38 4.98
CA VAL A 104 9.07 -4.59 4.63
C VAL A 104 7.81 -5.30 5.09
N SER A 105 7.67 -6.61 4.82
CA SER A 105 6.53 -7.40 5.29
C SER A 105 6.43 -7.42 6.82
N ASP A 106 7.51 -7.74 7.53
CA ASP A 106 7.53 -7.77 9.01
C ASP A 106 7.18 -6.39 9.59
N THR A 107 7.60 -5.30 8.94
CA THR A 107 7.28 -3.93 9.39
C THR A 107 5.81 -3.60 9.17
N LEU A 108 5.27 -3.88 7.98
CA LEU A 108 3.86 -3.61 7.63
C LEU A 108 2.88 -4.47 8.44
N PHE A 109 3.27 -5.69 8.81
CA PHE A 109 2.40 -6.67 9.47
C PHE A 109 2.73 -6.91 10.95
N SER A 110 3.69 -6.19 11.54
CA SER A 110 3.94 -6.26 12.98
C SER A 110 2.73 -5.72 13.77
N GLU A 111 2.34 -6.40 14.85
CA GLU A 111 1.25 -5.95 15.75
C GLU A 111 1.54 -4.56 16.36
N SER A 112 2.82 -4.17 16.43
CA SER A 112 3.32 -2.85 16.82
C SER A 112 3.59 -1.89 15.65
N GLY A 113 3.20 -2.25 14.42
CA GLY A 113 3.59 -1.60 13.17
C GLY A 113 2.93 -0.23 12.97
N ASN A 114 3.74 0.81 13.13
CA ASN A 114 3.41 2.22 12.94
C ASN A 114 3.51 2.68 11.46
N ALA A 115 3.62 1.76 10.50
CA ALA A 115 3.77 2.13 9.10
C ALA A 115 2.44 2.70 8.57
N PHE A 116 2.47 3.96 8.11
CA PHE A 116 1.37 4.68 7.47
C PHE A 116 0.13 4.95 8.32
N ARG A 117 0.20 5.02 9.66
CA ARG A 117 -1.02 5.26 10.47
C ARG A 117 -1.56 6.68 10.39
N THR A 118 -0.68 7.66 10.20
CA THR A 118 -1.03 9.07 10.40
C THR A 118 -0.69 9.89 9.16
N ALA A 119 -1.70 10.54 8.61
CA ALA A 119 -1.52 11.60 7.63
C ALA A 119 -1.01 12.85 8.36
N VAL A 120 0.06 13.45 7.86
CA VAL A 120 0.66 14.66 8.41
C VAL A 120 0.72 15.75 7.35
N LEU A 121 0.48 16.98 7.76
CA LEU A 121 0.72 18.16 6.95
C LEU A 121 2.12 18.69 7.28
N ILE A 122 2.96 18.80 6.26
CA ILE A 122 4.36 19.18 6.37
C ILE A 122 4.71 20.28 5.37
N GLN A 123 5.76 21.05 5.67
CA GLN A 123 6.31 22.00 4.71
C GLN A 123 7.34 21.30 3.82
N TRP A 124 7.00 21.06 2.55
CA TRP A 124 7.84 20.35 1.57
C TRP A 124 7.56 20.85 0.14
N PRO A 125 8.60 21.08 -0.71
CA PRO A 125 10.03 20.84 -0.45
C PRO A 125 10.75 22.02 0.21
N ARG A 126 10.04 23.12 0.50
CA ARG A 126 10.59 24.31 1.17
C ARG A 126 9.56 24.95 2.08
N GLU A 127 10.02 25.86 2.93
CA GLU A 127 9.17 26.67 3.79
C GLU A 127 8.11 27.44 2.98
N GLY A 128 6.89 27.48 3.52
CA GLY A 128 5.69 28.06 2.93
C GLY A 128 4.97 27.17 1.91
N VAL A 129 5.52 26.01 1.54
CA VAL A 129 4.89 25.07 0.60
C VAL A 129 4.45 23.82 1.37
N TRP A 130 3.16 23.52 1.37
CA TRP A 130 2.59 22.45 2.17
C TRP A 130 2.28 21.21 1.34
N SER A 131 2.55 20.04 1.91
CA SER A 131 2.20 18.75 1.34
C SER A 131 1.67 17.81 2.41
N ILE A 132 0.86 16.85 1.98
CA ILE A 132 0.40 15.75 2.85
C ILE A 132 1.41 14.63 2.73
N GLY A 133 1.96 14.20 3.87
CA GLY A 133 2.81 13.03 3.98
C GLY A 133 2.19 11.98 4.90
N PHE A 134 2.82 10.80 4.92
CA PHE A 134 2.42 9.70 5.79
C PHE A 134 3.61 9.31 6.67
N VAL A 135 3.39 9.25 7.98
CA VAL A 135 4.43 8.78 8.91
C VAL A 135 4.67 7.30 8.67
N THR A 136 5.91 6.93 8.35
CA THR A 136 6.33 5.55 8.11
C THR A 136 7.15 4.98 9.28
N GLY A 137 7.63 5.84 10.18
CA GLY A 137 8.34 5.44 11.39
C GLY A 137 9.22 6.56 11.93
N SER A 138 10.31 6.18 12.60
CA SER A 138 11.37 7.09 13.06
C SER A 138 12.71 6.70 12.41
N PRO A 139 13.63 7.65 12.18
CA PRO A 139 14.96 7.33 11.69
C PRO A 139 15.69 6.36 12.63
N GLY A 140 16.39 5.38 12.07
CA GLY A 140 17.17 4.39 12.82
C GLY A 140 18.56 4.19 12.23
N GLY A 141 19.41 3.44 12.94
CA GLY A 141 20.77 3.11 12.50
C GLY A 141 21.68 4.33 12.42
N ASP A 142 22.57 4.35 11.42
CA ASP A 142 23.58 5.40 11.26
C ASP A 142 22.97 6.80 11.11
N VAL A 143 21.86 6.92 10.37
CA VAL A 143 21.19 8.20 10.12
C VAL A 143 20.71 8.86 11.41
N ALA A 144 20.21 8.07 12.38
CA ALA A 144 19.77 8.57 13.67
C ALA A 144 20.91 9.22 14.48
N THR A 145 22.17 8.83 14.24
CA THR A 145 23.35 9.42 14.92
C THR A 145 23.55 10.90 14.54
N TYR A 146 23.10 11.30 13.36
CA TYR A 146 23.20 12.67 12.86
C TYR A 146 21.98 13.53 13.21
N LEU A 147 20.86 12.90 13.58
CA LEU A 147 19.60 13.55 13.89
C LEU A 147 19.40 13.59 15.41
N ARG A 148 19.80 14.72 16.02
CA ARG A 148 19.83 14.87 17.49
C ARG A 148 18.47 15.13 18.15
N GLU A 149 17.46 15.51 17.36
CA GLU A 149 16.11 15.81 17.83
C GLU A 149 15.15 14.65 17.54
N ASP A 150 13.89 14.77 17.95
CA ASP A 150 12.87 13.77 17.60
C ASP A 150 12.45 13.96 16.13
N PHE A 151 12.85 13.02 15.27
CA PHE A 151 12.55 13.02 13.84
C PHE A 151 11.55 11.93 13.48
N LEU A 152 10.72 12.23 12.49
CA LEU A 152 9.81 11.31 11.82
C LEU A 152 10.33 10.99 10.43
N SER A 153 10.25 9.70 10.08
CA SER A 153 10.35 9.22 8.72
C SER A 153 9.00 9.41 8.03
N VAL A 154 8.95 10.23 6.99
CA VAL A 154 7.72 10.61 6.30
C VAL A 154 7.81 10.29 4.81
N TYR A 155 6.77 9.65 4.28
CA TYR A 155 6.58 9.44 2.85
C TYR A 155 5.72 10.55 2.26
N VAL A 156 6.23 11.24 1.24
CA VAL A 156 5.52 12.30 0.51
C VAL A 156 5.18 11.80 -0.89
N PRO A 157 3.92 11.43 -1.18
CA PRO A 157 3.54 10.86 -2.48
C PRO A 157 3.55 11.90 -3.60
N THR A 158 3.73 11.43 -4.84
CA THR A 158 3.45 12.22 -6.04
C THR A 158 1.97 12.16 -6.42
N THR A 159 1.48 13.20 -7.10
CA THR A 159 0.11 13.26 -7.64
C THR A 159 0.11 13.11 -9.17
N PRO A 160 -0.96 12.55 -9.78
CA PRO A 160 -2.07 11.84 -9.14
C PRO A 160 -1.71 10.40 -8.73
N ASN A 161 -0.54 9.89 -9.14
CA ASN A 161 -0.12 8.51 -8.88
C ASN A 161 0.77 8.41 -7.62
N PRO A 162 0.26 7.84 -6.50
CA PRO A 162 0.96 7.81 -5.21
C PRO A 162 1.90 6.61 -5.05
N THR A 163 2.18 5.87 -6.14
CA THR A 163 3.15 4.76 -6.15
C THR A 163 4.61 5.24 -6.09
N GLY A 164 4.84 6.49 -6.50
CA GLY A 164 6.11 7.19 -6.33
C GLY A 164 6.00 8.31 -5.30
N GLY A 165 7.15 8.78 -4.82
CA GLY A 165 7.22 9.83 -3.83
C GLY A 165 8.62 10.05 -3.30
N TYR A 166 8.71 10.87 -2.27
CA TYR A 166 9.94 11.18 -1.57
C TYR A 166 9.90 10.56 -0.18
N PHE A 167 11.03 10.02 0.24
CA PHE A 167 11.28 9.68 1.63
C PHE A 167 12.04 10.83 2.28
N VAL A 168 11.45 11.43 3.30
CA VAL A 168 12.01 12.61 3.97
C VAL A 168 12.02 12.39 5.48
N MET A 169 12.98 13.03 6.16
CA MET A 169 13.06 13.03 7.61
C MET A 169 12.85 14.46 8.09
N LEU A 170 11.85 14.65 8.93
CA LEU A 170 11.46 15.96 9.45
C LEU A 170 11.38 15.89 10.97
N ARG A 171 11.64 17.00 11.67
CA ARG A 171 11.39 17.05 13.11
C ARG A 171 9.91 16.80 13.37
N ARG A 172 9.60 16.10 14.46
CA ARG A 172 8.21 15.89 14.90
C ARG A 172 7.47 17.23 15.08
N SER A 173 8.16 18.28 15.55
CA SER A 173 7.61 19.63 15.69
C SER A 173 7.14 20.26 14.37
N ASP A 174 7.70 19.82 13.25
CA ASP A 174 7.44 20.38 11.92
C ASP A 174 6.36 19.57 11.18
N CYS A 175 5.78 18.57 11.84
CA CYS A 175 4.74 17.69 11.32
C CYS A 175 3.42 17.95 12.05
N ILE A 176 2.40 18.41 11.32
CA ILE A 176 1.06 18.62 11.88
C ILE A 176 0.21 17.39 11.60
N GLU A 177 -0.13 16.62 12.62
CA GLU A 177 -1.03 15.46 12.47
C GLU A 177 -2.42 15.93 12.02
N LEU A 178 -2.92 15.34 10.93
CA LEU A 178 -4.22 15.63 10.36
C LEU A 178 -5.29 14.72 10.96
N ASP A 179 -6.44 15.28 11.27
CA ASP A 179 -7.63 14.55 11.73
C ASP A 179 -8.43 14.00 10.53
N MET A 180 -7.77 13.15 9.73
CA MET A 180 -8.36 12.41 8.61
C MET A 180 -7.73 11.03 8.50
N SER A 181 -8.49 10.09 7.95
CA SER A 181 -7.96 8.77 7.64
C SER A 181 -6.95 8.82 6.49
N VAL A 182 -6.09 7.81 6.44
CA VAL A 182 -5.10 7.63 5.36
C VAL A 182 -5.78 7.49 4.00
N ASP A 183 -6.93 6.81 3.95
CA ASP A 183 -7.73 6.66 2.72
C ASP A 183 -8.28 8.01 2.23
N GLU A 184 -8.77 8.85 3.14
CA GLU A 184 -9.23 10.21 2.80
C GLU A 184 -8.08 11.08 2.29
N ALA A 185 -6.93 11.04 2.95
CA ALA A 185 -5.73 11.74 2.49
C ALA A 185 -5.30 11.27 1.09
N LEU A 186 -5.27 9.96 0.85
CA LEU A 186 -4.94 9.39 -0.47
C LEU A 186 -5.95 9.81 -1.54
N LYS A 187 -7.26 9.78 -1.25
CA LYS A 187 -8.30 10.27 -2.17
C LYS A 187 -8.07 11.74 -2.53
N TYR A 188 -7.70 12.57 -1.56
CA TYR A 188 -7.44 13.99 -1.82
C TYR A 188 -6.20 14.20 -2.70
N ILE A 189 -5.13 13.46 -2.42
CA ILE A 189 -3.87 13.48 -3.18
C ILE A 189 -4.08 12.98 -4.63
N VAL A 190 -4.72 11.82 -4.80
CA VAL A 190 -4.97 11.19 -6.11
C VAL A 190 -5.91 12.05 -6.97
N SER A 191 -6.90 12.69 -6.34
CA SER A 191 -7.80 13.62 -7.03
C SER A 191 -7.16 14.98 -7.31
N MET A 192 -5.87 15.18 -7.01
CA MET A 192 -5.16 16.46 -7.18
C MET A 192 -5.84 17.62 -6.44
N GLY A 193 -6.43 17.35 -5.28
CA GLY A 193 -7.12 18.34 -4.48
C GLY A 193 -8.59 18.56 -4.83
N VAL A 194 -9.17 17.79 -5.76
CA VAL A 194 -10.58 17.98 -6.18
C VAL A 194 -11.57 17.33 -5.21
N VAL A 195 -11.22 16.18 -4.62
CA VAL A 195 -12.08 15.45 -3.67
C VAL A 195 -11.65 15.79 -2.24
N VAL A 196 -12.27 16.83 -1.67
CA VAL A 196 -11.95 17.32 -0.31
C VAL A 196 -12.43 16.34 0.76
N PRO A 197 -11.56 15.87 1.69
CA PRO A 197 -11.94 15.06 2.84
C PRO A 197 -12.98 15.73 3.72
N VAL A 198 -13.91 14.96 4.27
CA VAL A 198 -14.96 15.47 5.16
C VAL A 198 -14.43 15.45 6.60
N GLY A 199 -13.55 16.40 6.95
CA GLY A 199 -12.98 16.53 8.29
C GLY A 199 -13.60 17.64 9.13
N PRO A 200 -13.46 17.63 10.46
CA PRO A 200 -13.87 18.74 11.30
C PRO A 200 -13.08 20.00 10.93
N THR A 201 -13.76 21.00 10.38
CA THR A 201 -13.18 22.32 10.17
C THR A 201 -12.94 22.96 11.52
N ARG A 202 -11.67 23.02 11.97
CA ARG A 202 -11.31 23.95 13.05
C ARG A 202 -11.69 25.36 12.55
N PRO A 203 -12.50 26.11 13.30
CA PRO A 203 -12.86 27.47 12.90
C PRO A 203 -11.56 28.25 12.69
N ALA A 204 -11.47 28.96 11.57
CA ALA A 204 -10.34 29.82 11.28
C ALA A 204 -10.11 30.75 12.49
N PRO A 205 -8.87 30.94 12.97
CA PRO A 205 -8.61 31.93 14.01
C PRO A 205 -9.17 33.25 13.50
N SER A 206 -10.12 33.81 14.25
CA SER A 206 -10.76 35.09 13.96
C SER A 206 -9.66 36.10 13.65
N SER A 207 -9.58 36.54 12.40
CA SER A 207 -8.63 37.56 11.99
C SER A 207 -8.79 38.75 12.93
N LEU A 208 -7.75 39.02 13.72
CA LEU A 208 -7.62 40.22 14.53
C LEU A 208 -7.82 41.41 13.60
N THR A 209 -8.93 42.11 13.80
CA THR A 209 -9.12 43.49 13.35
C THR A 209 -7.95 44.32 13.88
N ALA A 210 -7.14 44.84 12.97
CA ALA A 210 -6.27 45.99 13.18
C ALA A 210 -6.42 46.90 11.96
#